data_AF-A0A920MAB0-F1
#
_entry.id   AF-A0A920MAB0-F1
#
_cell.length_a   1.000
_cell.length_b   1.000
_cell.length_c   1.000
_cell.angle_alpha   90.00
_cell.angle_beta   90.00
_cell.angle_gamma   90.00
#
_symmetry.space_group_name_H-M   'P 1'
#
loop_
_entity.id
_entity.type
_entity.pdbx_description
1 polymer ?
#
loop_
_entity_poly.entity_id
_entity_poly.type
_entity_poly.pdbx_seq_one_letter_code
_entity_poly.pdbx_strand_id
1 'polypeptide(L)'
;MAFNKTHISNKSVLTMVKHFPGGGPQENGLDPHLFSGRNQIYPGGNFEYHLLPFKEAIKNNLKVVMPYYGIPVGQTDEDVAMAFNSYILKDLLREELNYDGVICSDWGIITGRHWGVDELSIEQRYEKSIKAGIDQYGGEKDTDYLIDLVKDGQITEVRIDESVRRILLNKFELGLFDNPYVNEELVQYKVNTQDNIEAGLEAQRKSIVLLENNGILPLKKGSKIFVDGLSEEEAREFGELVKDPDDADAVIMYIHTVFNGNQESGLNRAFDNFLSTLFPNGDLNFNKEINKKIEAYSNEKKLIVVVDLNRPAILKSIKESSSGLIGTFGVQDRIIFEGLFGEFNPSGKLPFEIPSSMESVLNQKEDLPDDSANPTYEFGYGISY
;
A
#
# COMPACT_ATOMS: atom_id res chain seq x y z
N MET A 1 3.43 -19.62 -7.21
CA MET A 1 4.77 -19.99 -6.72
C MET A 1 4.73 -19.98 -5.20
N ALA A 2 4.88 -21.14 -4.55
CA ALA A 2 4.96 -21.18 -3.09
C ALA A 2 6.34 -20.66 -2.65
N PHE A 3 6.37 -19.60 -1.83
CA PHE A 3 7.56 -19.08 -1.16
C PHE A 3 8.03 -20.02 -0.01
N ASN A 4 7.96 -21.34 -0.20
CA ASN A 4 8.42 -22.34 0.76
C ASN A 4 9.91 -22.68 0.54
N LYS A 5 10.76 -21.65 0.48
CA LYS A 5 12.21 -21.86 0.65
C LYS A 5 12.58 -21.37 2.04
N THR A 6 12.71 -22.31 2.97
CA THR A 6 13.09 -22.07 4.37
C THR A 6 14.55 -21.66 4.54
N HIS A 7 15.34 -21.60 3.46
CA HIS A 7 16.77 -21.33 3.50
C HIS A 7 17.14 -20.15 2.60
N ILE A 8 17.80 -19.15 3.20
CA ILE A 8 18.44 -18.03 2.51
C ILE A 8 19.75 -18.53 1.87
N SER A 9 20.05 -18.03 0.68
CA SER A 9 21.23 -18.40 -0.09
C SER A 9 21.66 -17.25 -1.00
N ASN A 10 22.76 -17.42 -1.72
CA ASN A 10 23.22 -16.52 -2.79
C ASN A 10 22.29 -16.44 -4.02
N LYS A 11 21.17 -17.16 -4.03
CA LYS A 11 20.10 -17.03 -5.03
C LYS A 11 18.84 -16.36 -4.48
N SER A 12 18.87 -15.94 -3.21
CA SER A 12 17.76 -15.28 -2.53
C SER A 12 17.94 -13.77 -2.54
N VAL A 13 16.86 -13.05 -2.29
CA VAL A 13 16.87 -11.63 -1.92
C VAL A 13 16.21 -11.54 -0.54
N LEU A 14 16.80 -10.77 0.37
CA LEU A 14 16.16 -10.51 1.66
C LEU A 14 15.04 -9.51 1.47
N THR A 15 13.89 -9.81 2.06
CA THR A 15 12.76 -8.88 2.14
C THR A 15 12.85 -8.05 3.41
N MET A 16 12.23 -6.87 3.37
CA MET A 16 12.03 -6.02 4.53
C MET A 16 10.53 -5.85 4.74
N VAL A 17 10.00 -6.39 5.84
CA VAL A 17 8.58 -6.27 6.16
C VAL A 17 8.33 -4.92 6.83
N LYS A 18 7.32 -4.20 6.35
CA LYS A 18 7.08 -2.82 6.74
C LYS A 18 5.59 -2.44 6.63
N HIS A 19 5.11 -1.43 7.36
CA HIS A 19 5.82 -0.70 8.42
C HIS A 19 5.32 -1.19 9.78
N PHE A 20 6.21 -1.68 10.65
CA PHE A 20 5.87 -2.24 11.96
C PHE A 20 5.40 -1.14 12.94
N PRO A 21 4.39 -1.39 13.79
CA PRO A 21 3.53 -2.57 13.91
C PRO A 21 2.27 -2.56 13.03
N GLY A 22 2.20 -1.71 12.01
CA GLY A 22 1.07 -1.59 11.09
C GLY A 22 0.83 -0.14 10.70
N GLY A 23 0.30 0.08 9.50
CA GLY A 23 0.03 1.43 8.97
C GLY A 23 -1.44 1.81 8.90
N GLY A 24 -2.36 0.89 9.21
CA GLY A 24 -3.81 1.11 9.09
C GLY A 24 -4.41 2.18 10.02
N PRO A 25 -4.03 2.24 11.31
CA PRO A 25 -4.66 3.10 12.33
C PRO A 25 -4.37 4.61 12.22
N GLN A 26 -4.07 5.13 11.02
CA GLN A 26 -3.74 6.54 10.89
C GLN A 26 -4.92 7.43 11.20
N GLU A 27 -4.72 8.39 12.11
CA GLU A 27 -5.72 9.38 12.50
C GLU A 27 -6.22 10.12 11.25
N ASN A 28 -7.54 10.07 11.02
CA ASN A 28 -8.21 10.62 9.83
C ASN A 28 -7.71 10.05 8.47
N GLY A 29 -7.00 8.92 8.46
CA GLY A 29 -6.44 8.30 7.26
C GLY A 29 -5.31 9.09 6.59
N LEU A 30 -4.63 9.98 7.35
CA LEU A 30 -3.58 10.85 6.83
C LEU A 30 -2.20 10.18 6.87
N ASP A 31 -1.38 10.42 5.84
CA ASP A 31 -0.06 9.82 5.70
C ASP A 31 0.97 10.47 6.67
N PRO A 32 1.80 9.69 7.41
CA PRO A 32 2.69 10.21 8.43
C PRO A 32 4.02 10.76 7.89
N HIS A 33 4.21 10.76 6.57
CA HIS A 33 5.27 11.58 5.97
C HIS A 33 5.00 13.07 6.20
N LEU A 34 3.79 13.47 6.55
CA LEU A 34 3.45 14.83 6.93
C LEU A 34 3.09 14.88 8.41
N PHE A 35 3.34 16.03 9.03
CA PHE A 35 3.07 16.22 10.45
C PHE A 35 1.58 16.07 10.79
N SER A 36 0.70 16.42 9.84
CA SER A 36 -0.74 16.22 9.97
C SER A 36 -1.15 14.76 10.19
N GLY A 37 -0.44 13.80 9.60
CA GLY A 37 -0.71 12.36 9.71
C GLY A 37 0.19 11.64 10.70
N ARG A 38 0.86 12.37 11.61
CA ARG A 38 1.85 11.77 12.52
C ARG A 38 1.25 10.80 13.55
N ASN A 39 -0.05 10.84 13.79
CA ASN A 39 -0.70 10.07 14.85
C ASN A 39 -1.35 8.80 14.31
N GLN A 40 -1.13 7.70 15.00
CA GLN A 40 -1.92 6.47 14.90
C GLN A 40 -2.79 6.32 16.15
N ILE A 41 -4.09 6.15 15.97
CA ILE A 41 -5.08 6.05 17.04
C ILE A 41 -5.82 4.71 16.99
N TYR A 42 -6.25 4.23 18.15
CA TYR A 42 -6.84 2.89 18.30
C TYR A 42 -8.21 2.93 19.00
N PRO A 43 -9.22 3.63 18.43
CA PRO A 43 -10.53 3.78 19.06
C PRO A 43 -11.33 2.46 19.14
N GLY A 44 -10.94 1.44 18.38
CA GLY A 44 -11.44 0.07 18.44
C GLY A 44 -10.74 -0.81 19.48
N GLY A 45 -9.61 -0.36 20.04
CA GLY A 45 -8.79 -1.15 20.96
C GLY A 45 -8.15 -2.37 20.29
N ASN A 46 -7.84 -2.28 19.00
CA ASN A 46 -7.52 -3.41 18.13
C ASN A 46 -6.03 -3.46 17.76
N PHE A 47 -5.14 -2.94 18.61
CA PHE A 47 -3.68 -2.93 18.38
C PHE A 47 -3.13 -4.32 17.99
N GLU A 48 -3.56 -5.38 18.69
CA GLU A 48 -3.11 -6.76 18.44
C GLU A 48 -3.41 -7.28 17.03
N TYR A 49 -4.47 -6.80 16.38
CA TYR A 49 -4.81 -7.19 15.02
C TYR A 49 -3.72 -6.73 14.03
N HIS A 50 -3.19 -5.54 14.22
CA HIS A 50 -2.16 -4.96 13.34
C HIS A 50 -0.82 -5.72 13.45
N LEU A 51 -0.59 -6.42 14.55
CA LEU A 51 0.58 -7.28 14.74
C LEU A 51 0.51 -8.63 13.99
N LEU A 52 -0.68 -9.08 13.56
CA LEU A 52 -0.86 -10.41 12.98
C LEU A 52 0.04 -10.68 11.76
N PRO A 53 0.16 -9.77 10.77
CA PRO A 53 1.06 -9.98 9.62
C PRO A 53 2.53 -10.10 10.03
N PHE A 54 2.96 -9.34 11.05
CA PHE A 54 4.34 -9.36 11.53
C PHE A 54 4.63 -10.63 12.33
N LYS A 55 3.70 -11.10 13.17
CA LYS A 55 3.79 -12.40 13.86
C LYS A 55 3.98 -13.52 12.85
N GLU A 56 3.26 -13.50 11.73
CA GLU A 56 3.43 -14.50 10.68
C GLU A 56 4.75 -14.35 9.92
N ALA A 57 5.17 -13.12 9.61
CA ALA A 57 6.46 -12.88 8.99
C ALA A 57 7.64 -13.36 9.86
N ILE A 58 7.60 -13.12 11.17
CA ILE A 58 8.61 -13.57 12.13
C ILE A 58 8.69 -15.10 12.16
N LYS A 59 7.54 -15.80 12.21
CA LYS A 59 7.49 -17.27 12.10
C LYS A 59 8.13 -17.80 10.81
N ASN A 60 8.06 -17.03 9.73
CA ASN A 60 8.66 -17.34 8.43
C ASN A 60 10.08 -16.79 8.29
N ASN A 61 10.81 -16.59 9.39
CA ASN A 61 12.22 -16.20 9.43
C ASN A 61 12.49 -14.84 8.77
N LEU A 62 11.66 -13.85 9.09
CA LEU A 62 11.89 -12.45 8.74
C LEU A 62 13.30 -12.00 9.18
N LYS A 63 14.04 -11.35 8.26
CA LYS A 63 15.41 -10.89 8.52
C LYS A 63 15.56 -9.40 8.71
N VAL A 64 14.65 -8.61 8.13
CA VAL A 64 14.66 -7.16 8.28
C VAL A 64 13.23 -6.65 8.45
N VAL A 65 13.03 -5.77 9.43
CA VAL A 65 11.76 -5.09 9.68
C VAL A 65 12.01 -3.59 9.73
N MET A 66 11.03 -2.82 9.27
CA MET A 66 11.08 -1.36 9.27
C MET A 66 9.92 -0.81 10.10
N PRO A 67 10.18 -0.06 11.20
CA PRO A 67 9.13 0.60 11.95
C PRO A 67 8.60 1.83 11.21
N TYR A 68 7.35 2.20 11.50
CA TYR A 68 6.69 3.31 10.81
C TYR A 68 7.03 4.69 11.41
N TYR A 69 6.67 5.77 10.70
CA TYR A 69 6.82 7.15 11.19
C TYR A 69 5.78 7.53 12.26
N GLY A 70 4.63 6.87 12.29
CA GLY A 70 3.51 7.25 13.15
C GLY A 70 3.81 7.12 14.65
N ILE A 71 3.11 7.90 15.46
CA ILE A 71 3.07 7.83 16.93
C ILE A 71 1.90 6.91 17.32
N PRO A 72 2.13 5.79 18.03
CA PRO A 72 1.04 4.95 18.54
C PRO A 72 0.38 5.58 19.77
N VAL A 73 -0.46 6.59 19.55
CA VAL A 73 -0.99 7.44 20.61
C VAL A 73 -1.71 6.61 21.67
N GLY A 74 -1.27 6.76 22.91
CA GLY A 74 -1.85 6.10 24.08
C GLY A 74 -1.68 4.57 24.13
N GLN A 75 -0.86 3.97 23.26
CA GLN A 75 -0.56 2.53 23.32
C GLN A 75 0.64 2.20 24.22
N THR A 76 1.44 3.20 24.57
CA THR A 76 2.66 3.03 25.38
C THR A 76 2.77 4.15 26.41
N ASP A 77 3.78 4.09 27.27
CA ASP A 77 4.05 5.13 28.28
C ASP A 77 4.53 6.46 27.68
N GLU A 78 4.87 6.50 26.38
CA GLU A 78 5.40 7.70 25.71
C GLU A 78 4.88 7.84 24.27
N ASP A 79 4.26 8.98 23.95
CA ASP A 79 3.74 9.29 22.62
C ASP A 79 4.83 9.83 21.69
N VAL A 80 5.73 8.93 21.27
CA VAL A 80 6.79 9.19 20.27
C VAL A 80 6.67 8.23 19.09
N ALA A 81 7.19 8.64 17.92
CA ALA A 81 7.15 7.81 16.72
C ALA A 81 7.81 6.44 16.96
N MET A 82 7.32 5.40 16.26
CA MET A 82 7.72 3.99 16.51
C MET A 82 9.23 3.79 16.54
N ALA A 83 10.00 4.52 15.71
CA ALA A 83 11.45 4.40 15.65
C ALA A 83 12.19 4.92 16.91
N PHE A 84 11.51 5.68 17.76
CA PHE A 84 12.03 6.20 19.03
C PHE A 84 11.38 5.54 20.25
N ASN A 85 10.40 4.67 20.05
CA ASN A 85 9.61 4.07 21.11
C ASN A 85 10.23 2.74 21.57
N SER A 86 10.78 2.70 22.79
CA SER A 86 11.45 1.50 23.32
C SER A 86 10.48 0.36 23.61
N TYR A 87 9.25 0.66 24.05
CA TYR A 87 8.25 -0.40 24.27
C TYR A 87 7.94 -1.13 22.96
N ILE A 88 7.71 -0.39 21.87
CA ILE A 88 7.39 -0.99 20.57
C ILE A 88 8.55 -1.82 20.01
N LEU A 89 9.77 -1.28 20.02
CA LEU A 89 10.90 -1.91 19.33
C LEU A 89 11.64 -2.95 20.18
N LYS A 90 11.74 -2.71 21.49
CA LYS A 90 12.46 -3.59 22.40
C LYS A 90 11.48 -4.54 23.06
N ASP A 91 10.60 -4.03 23.92
CA ASP A 91 9.78 -4.88 24.78
C ASP A 91 8.83 -5.74 23.93
N LEU A 92 8.08 -5.13 23.01
CA LEU A 92 7.16 -5.84 22.13
C LEU A 92 7.89 -6.62 21.02
N LEU A 93 8.63 -5.95 20.14
CA LEU A 93 9.19 -6.62 18.96
C LEU A 93 10.33 -7.59 19.30
N ARG A 94 11.32 -7.16 20.09
CA ARG A 94 12.48 -8.00 20.42
C ARG A 94 12.15 -9.06 21.46
N GLU A 95 11.49 -8.68 22.55
CA GLU A 95 11.29 -9.57 23.69
C GLU A 95 10.01 -10.41 23.55
N GLU A 96 8.84 -9.78 23.44
CA GLU A 96 7.56 -10.51 23.38
C GLU A 96 7.37 -11.30 22.07
N LEU A 97 7.69 -10.70 20.93
CA LEU A 97 7.60 -11.35 19.62
C LEU A 97 8.85 -12.14 19.23
N ASN A 98 9.90 -12.11 20.07
CA ASN A 98 11.15 -12.86 19.89
C ASN A 98 11.81 -12.65 18.52
N TYR A 99 11.83 -11.40 18.03
CA TYR A 99 12.48 -11.04 16.77
C TYR A 99 13.96 -10.70 16.97
N ASP A 100 14.88 -11.43 16.31
CA ASP A 100 16.33 -11.17 16.37
C ASP A 100 16.94 -10.66 15.05
N GLY A 101 16.10 -10.35 14.04
CA GLY A 101 16.57 -9.78 12.78
C GLY A 101 16.93 -8.29 12.87
N VAL A 102 17.34 -7.68 11.76
CA VAL A 102 17.69 -6.25 11.71
C VAL A 102 16.43 -5.39 11.85
N ILE A 103 16.50 -4.34 12.67
CA ILE A 103 15.52 -3.24 12.68
C ILE A 103 16.15 -2.07 11.90
N CYS A 104 15.65 -1.83 10.69
CA CYS A 104 16.09 -0.71 9.85
C CYS A 104 15.07 0.42 9.95
N SER A 105 15.46 1.62 10.36
CA SER A 105 14.52 2.76 10.35
C SER A 105 13.98 3.01 8.95
N ASP A 106 12.80 3.64 8.88
CA ASP A 106 12.35 4.29 7.65
C ASP A 106 13.23 5.52 7.34
N TRP A 107 12.98 6.15 6.20
CA TRP A 107 13.82 7.17 5.60
C TRP A 107 13.81 8.50 6.36
N GLY A 108 14.98 8.94 6.83
CA GLY A 108 15.16 10.30 7.35
C GLY A 108 14.46 10.54 8.70
N ILE A 109 14.33 9.52 9.55
CA ILE A 109 13.65 9.65 10.84
C ILE A 109 14.34 10.65 11.78
N ILE A 110 15.66 10.84 11.68
CA ILE A 110 16.41 11.71 12.59
C ILE A 110 16.23 13.17 12.17
N THR A 111 16.32 13.41 10.86
CA THR A 111 16.35 14.77 10.29
C THR A 111 14.97 15.30 9.90
N GLY A 112 14.06 14.43 9.44
CA GLY A 112 12.83 14.86 8.76
C GLY A 112 11.52 14.38 9.38
N ARG A 113 11.49 13.20 10.02
CA ARG A 113 10.28 12.51 10.52
C ARG A 113 10.42 12.07 11.98
N HIS A 114 10.81 13.01 12.84
CA HIS A 114 11.14 12.79 14.25
C HIS A 114 9.95 13.10 15.18
N TRP A 115 8.77 12.59 14.85
CA TRP A 115 7.54 12.99 15.53
C TRP A 115 7.54 12.61 17.02
N GLY A 116 7.18 13.59 17.86
CA GLY A 116 7.12 13.44 19.31
C GLY A 116 8.45 13.69 20.02
N VAL A 117 9.53 13.96 19.29
CA VAL A 117 10.88 14.25 19.84
C VAL A 117 11.49 15.49 19.19
N ASP A 118 10.64 16.44 18.79
CA ASP A 118 10.98 17.66 18.08
C ASP A 118 12.01 18.53 18.82
N GLU A 119 11.96 18.53 20.15
CA GLU A 119 12.87 19.27 21.03
C GLU A 119 14.27 18.65 21.15
N LEU A 120 14.43 17.37 20.83
CA LEU A 120 15.72 16.69 20.92
C LEU A 120 16.67 17.18 19.83
N SER A 121 17.95 17.30 20.18
CA SER A 121 19.02 17.49 19.20
C SER A 121 19.16 16.26 18.28
N ILE A 122 19.85 16.41 17.14
CA ILE A 122 20.14 15.28 16.24
C ILE A 122 20.87 14.15 17.00
N GLU A 123 21.84 14.49 17.84
CA GLU A 123 22.57 13.55 18.67
C GLU A 123 21.63 12.79 19.63
N GLN A 124 20.76 13.50 20.34
CA GLN A 124 19.79 12.90 21.26
C GLN A 124 18.76 12.00 20.55
N ARG A 125 18.39 12.33 19.31
CA ARG A 125 17.53 11.47 18.47
C ARG A 125 18.24 10.17 18.08
N TYR A 126 19.52 10.24 17.72
CA TYR A 126 20.32 9.03 17.50
C TYR A 126 20.41 8.20 18.77
N GLU A 127 20.73 8.81 19.91
CA GLU A 127 20.82 8.14 21.20
C GLU A 127 19.51 7.43 21.57
N LYS A 128 18.37 8.12 21.46
CA LYS A 128 17.05 7.55 21.79
C LYS A 128 16.67 6.40 20.86
N SER A 129 16.84 6.57 19.55
CA SER A 129 16.44 5.54 18.57
C SER A 129 17.32 4.27 18.63
N ILE A 130 18.64 4.39 18.84
CA ILE A 130 19.50 3.21 18.97
C ILE A 130 19.27 2.46 20.28
N LYS A 131 18.95 3.18 21.36
CA LYS A 131 18.53 2.60 22.65
C LYS A 131 17.16 1.93 22.55
N ALA A 132 16.25 2.45 21.73
CA ALA A 132 14.96 1.83 21.47
C ALA A 132 15.10 0.52 20.68
N GLY A 133 16.12 0.39 19.82
CA GLY A 133 16.45 -0.88 19.16
C GLY A 133 16.79 -0.79 17.67
N ILE A 134 16.87 0.41 17.08
CA ILE A 134 17.32 0.57 15.69
C ILE A 134 18.73 -0.01 15.53
N ASP A 135 18.94 -0.81 14.48
CA ASP A 135 20.25 -1.36 14.11
C ASP A 135 20.84 -0.68 12.86
N GLN A 136 19.99 -0.19 11.96
CA GLN A 136 20.37 0.44 10.70
C GLN A 136 19.48 1.65 10.41
N TYR A 137 20.06 2.73 9.88
CA TYR A 137 19.31 3.95 9.55
C TYR A 137 19.09 4.11 8.04
N GLY A 138 17.84 4.33 7.66
CA GLY A 138 17.43 4.65 6.28
C GLY A 138 17.55 6.15 6.00
N GLY A 139 18.19 6.54 4.90
CA GLY A 139 18.27 7.94 4.46
C GLY A 139 19.19 8.85 5.29
N GLU A 140 19.84 8.31 6.33
CA GLU A 140 20.80 9.03 7.16
C GLU A 140 22.25 8.67 6.78
N LYS A 141 23.16 9.65 6.89
CA LYS A 141 24.57 9.49 6.46
C LYS A 141 25.60 10.00 7.47
N ASP A 142 25.16 10.74 8.47
CA ASP A 142 26.06 11.39 9.42
C ASP A 142 26.30 10.47 10.62
N THR A 143 27.37 9.68 10.53
CA THR A 143 27.73 8.70 11.55
C THR A 143 28.47 9.30 12.74
N ASP A 144 28.93 10.56 12.64
CA ASP A 144 29.79 11.17 13.65
C ASP A 144 29.06 11.29 14.99
N TYR A 145 27.76 11.58 14.99
CA TYR A 145 26.92 11.58 16.19
C TYR A 145 26.95 10.24 16.94
N LEU A 146 26.81 9.11 16.24
CA LEU A 146 26.86 7.78 16.88
C LEU A 146 28.26 7.45 17.39
N ILE A 147 29.29 7.85 16.66
CA ILE A 147 30.69 7.68 17.08
C ILE A 147 30.95 8.44 18.38
N ASP A 148 30.50 9.70 18.47
CA ASP A 148 30.72 10.54 19.64
C ASP A 148 29.90 10.04 20.85
N LEU A 149 28.65 9.61 20.65
CA LEU A 149 27.85 8.94 21.68
C LEU A 149 28.54 7.69 22.27
N VAL A 150 29.28 6.93 21.45
CA VAL A 150 30.07 5.79 21.92
C VAL A 150 31.31 6.22 22.69
N LYS A 151 32.07 7.21 22.19
CA LYS A 151 33.25 7.74 22.88
C LYS A 151 32.90 8.33 24.25
N ASP A 152 31.76 8.99 24.33
CA ASP A 152 31.26 9.63 25.56
C ASP A 152 30.59 8.62 26.51
N GLY A 153 30.47 7.35 26.11
CA GLY A 153 29.92 6.27 26.93
C GLY A 153 28.40 6.29 27.05
N GLN A 154 27.70 7.13 26.28
CA GLN A 154 26.25 7.21 26.24
C GLN A 154 25.64 5.97 25.54
N ILE A 155 26.37 5.41 24.57
CA ILE A 155 26.10 4.14 23.90
C ILE A 155 27.29 3.20 24.11
N THR A 156 27.02 1.94 24.45
CA THR A 156 28.08 0.94 24.63
C THR A 156 28.50 0.34 23.30
N GLU A 157 29.78 -0.04 23.18
CA GLU A 157 30.28 -0.79 22.02
C GLU A 157 29.52 -2.11 21.83
N VAL A 158 29.11 -2.75 22.94
CA VAL A 158 28.26 -3.96 22.91
C VAL A 158 26.96 -3.73 22.15
N ARG A 159 26.29 -2.58 22.33
CA ARG A 159 25.06 -2.27 21.59
C ARG A 159 25.33 -2.12 20.08
N ILE A 160 26.49 -1.58 19.71
CA ILE A 160 26.92 -1.50 18.31
C ILE A 160 27.21 -2.89 17.75
N ASP A 161 27.92 -3.73 18.50
CA ASP A 161 28.28 -5.10 18.11
C ASP A 161 27.04 -5.96 17.83
N GLU A 162 25.98 -5.81 18.62
CA GLU A 162 24.70 -6.48 18.38
C GLU A 162 24.11 -6.11 17.01
N SER A 163 24.06 -4.82 16.68
CA SER A 163 23.56 -4.32 15.39
C SER A 163 24.42 -4.82 14.24
N VAL A 164 25.75 -4.70 14.37
CA VAL A 164 26.72 -5.16 13.37
C VAL A 164 26.59 -6.66 13.16
N ARG A 165 26.47 -7.46 14.22
CA ARG A 165 26.28 -8.91 14.13
C ARG A 165 25.05 -9.26 13.30
N ARG A 166 23.89 -8.64 13.55
CA ARG A 166 22.66 -8.90 12.79
C ARG A 166 22.82 -8.56 11.30
N ILE A 167 23.40 -7.41 11.00
CA ILE A 167 23.64 -6.96 9.62
C ILE A 167 24.63 -7.91 8.92
N LEU A 168 25.71 -8.31 9.59
CA LEU A 168 26.70 -9.22 9.04
C LEU A 168 26.13 -10.62 8.82
N LEU A 169 25.31 -11.15 9.73
CA LEU A 169 24.63 -12.44 9.55
C LEU A 169 23.81 -12.45 8.26
N ASN A 170 23.01 -11.40 8.00
CA ASN A 170 22.27 -11.25 6.75
C ASN A 170 23.19 -11.31 5.51
N LYS A 171 24.36 -10.65 5.56
CA LYS A 171 25.35 -10.68 4.47
C LYS A 171 26.00 -12.05 4.29
N PHE A 172 26.31 -12.75 5.38
CA PHE A 172 26.84 -14.12 5.34
C PHE A 172 25.82 -15.11 4.79
N GLU A 173 24.56 -15.05 5.23
CA GLU A 173 23.49 -15.94 4.72
C GLU A 173 23.23 -15.73 3.22
N LEU A 174 23.34 -14.49 2.73
CA LEU A 174 23.29 -14.18 1.31
C LEU A 174 24.54 -14.58 0.52
N GLY A 175 25.61 -15.03 1.19
CA GLY A 175 26.87 -15.39 0.55
C GLY A 175 27.65 -14.21 -0.03
N LEU A 176 27.40 -12.97 0.43
CA LEU A 176 28.04 -11.77 -0.11
C LEU A 176 29.54 -11.70 0.19
N PHE A 177 30.02 -12.41 1.21
CA PHE A 177 31.45 -12.54 1.49
C PHE A 177 32.14 -13.54 0.56
N ASP A 178 31.41 -14.54 0.05
CA ASP A 178 31.94 -15.53 -0.89
C ASP A 178 31.88 -15.00 -2.33
N ASN A 179 30.77 -14.34 -2.68
CA ASN A 179 30.59 -13.70 -3.98
C ASN A 179 29.68 -12.46 -3.85
N PRO A 180 30.27 -11.24 -3.82
CA PRO A 180 29.50 -10.01 -3.68
C PRO A 180 28.82 -9.55 -4.99
N TYR A 181 29.10 -10.21 -6.12
CA TYR A 181 28.66 -9.76 -7.45
C TYR A 181 27.61 -10.68 -8.08
N VAL A 182 26.82 -10.12 -8.98
CA VAL A 182 25.86 -10.84 -9.83
C VAL A 182 26.44 -11.05 -11.24
N ASN A 183 25.94 -12.06 -11.95
CA ASN A 183 26.23 -12.20 -13.38
C ASN A 183 25.17 -11.46 -14.21
N GLU A 184 25.55 -10.31 -14.77
CA GLU A 184 24.68 -9.45 -15.58
C GLU A 184 24.27 -10.09 -16.91
N GLU A 185 25.05 -11.03 -17.46
CA GLU A 185 24.71 -11.74 -18.71
C GLU A 185 23.41 -12.57 -18.58
N LEU A 186 23.01 -12.87 -17.34
CA LEU A 186 21.77 -13.61 -17.05
C LEU A 186 20.51 -12.73 -17.15
N VAL A 187 20.63 -11.41 -17.20
CA VAL A 187 19.48 -10.49 -17.22
C VAL A 187 18.54 -10.80 -18.39
N GLN A 188 19.09 -10.99 -19.59
CA GLN A 188 18.32 -11.31 -20.80
C GLN A 188 17.50 -12.61 -20.70
N TYR A 189 17.87 -13.51 -19.80
CA TYR A 189 17.19 -14.80 -19.58
C TYR A 189 16.29 -14.82 -18.34
N LYS A 190 16.25 -13.73 -17.56
CA LYS A 190 15.53 -13.67 -16.28
C LYS A 190 14.55 -12.50 -16.19
N VAL A 191 14.85 -11.38 -16.85
CA VAL A 191 14.04 -10.17 -16.82
C VAL A 191 13.22 -10.10 -18.11
N ASN A 192 11.94 -9.72 -17.99
CA ASN A 192 11.04 -9.55 -19.13
C ASN A 192 10.94 -10.79 -20.05
N THR A 193 11.06 -11.99 -19.47
CA THR A 193 10.85 -13.26 -20.20
C THR A 193 9.37 -13.49 -20.43
N GLN A 194 9.03 -14.25 -21.48
CA GLN A 194 7.65 -14.59 -21.81
C GLN A 194 6.90 -15.18 -20.59
N ASP A 195 7.49 -16.15 -19.90
CA ASP A 195 6.89 -16.76 -18.70
C ASP A 195 6.58 -15.74 -17.58
N ASN A 196 7.44 -14.73 -17.40
CA ASN A 196 7.25 -13.71 -16.36
C ASN A 196 6.16 -12.71 -16.77
N ILE A 197 6.11 -12.35 -18.05
CA ILE A 197 5.06 -11.51 -18.62
C ILE A 197 3.72 -12.23 -18.48
N GLU A 198 3.63 -13.50 -18.87
CA GLU A 198 2.41 -14.31 -18.75
C GLU A 198 1.96 -14.47 -17.30
N ALA A 199 2.89 -14.72 -16.37
CA ALA A 199 2.57 -14.77 -14.94
C ALA A 199 2.02 -13.43 -14.42
N GLY A 200 2.56 -12.30 -14.89
CA GLY A 200 2.08 -10.96 -14.57
C GLY A 200 0.70 -10.66 -15.14
N LEU A 201 0.44 -11.03 -16.40
CA LEU A 201 -0.88 -10.89 -17.03
C LEU A 201 -1.92 -11.77 -16.33
N GLU A 202 -1.55 -13.00 -15.95
CA GLU A 202 -2.43 -13.89 -15.20
C GLU A 202 -2.79 -13.34 -13.80
N ALA A 203 -1.83 -12.71 -13.12
CA ALA A 203 -2.10 -12.03 -11.86
C ALA A 203 -3.10 -10.88 -12.04
N GLN A 204 -2.96 -10.10 -13.11
CA GLN A 204 -3.90 -9.03 -13.45
C GLN A 204 -5.31 -9.59 -13.74
N ARG A 205 -5.45 -10.64 -14.56
CA ARG A 205 -6.74 -11.28 -14.83
C ARG A 205 -7.45 -11.74 -13.55
N LYS A 206 -6.69 -12.34 -12.62
CA LYS A 206 -7.21 -12.81 -11.33
C LYS A 206 -7.55 -11.69 -10.34
N SER A 207 -7.03 -10.48 -10.55
CA SER A 207 -7.31 -9.31 -9.70
C SER A 207 -8.56 -8.53 -10.10
N ILE A 208 -9.10 -8.74 -11.31
CA ILE A 208 -10.32 -8.06 -11.75
C ILE A 208 -11.52 -8.55 -10.94
N VAL A 209 -12.26 -7.60 -10.37
CA VAL A 209 -13.46 -7.85 -9.55
C VAL A 209 -14.69 -7.38 -10.29
N LEU A 210 -15.58 -8.30 -10.67
CA LEU A 210 -16.89 -7.92 -11.19
C LEU A 210 -17.82 -7.60 -10.01
N LEU A 211 -18.34 -6.38 -9.95
CA LEU A 211 -19.16 -5.88 -8.85
C LEU A 211 -20.65 -5.88 -9.19
N GLU A 212 -20.98 -5.43 -10.40
CA GLU A 212 -22.36 -5.44 -10.92
C GLU A 212 -22.39 -5.99 -12.33
N ASN A 213 -23.43 -6.77 -12.63
CA ASN A 213 -23.72 -7.22 -13.98
C ASN A 213 -25.22 -7.48 -14.14
N ASN A 214 -25.92 -6.55 -14.80
CA ASN A 214 -27.36 -6.67 -15.11
C ASN A 214 -27.62 -7.44 -16.42
N GLY A 215 -26.72 -8.37 -16.77
CA GLY A 215 -26.79 -9.20 -17.99
C GLY A 215 -26.15 -8.57 -19.22
N ILE A 216 -25.40 -7.46 -19.07
CA ILE A 216 -24.67 -6.81 -20.17
C ILE A 216 -23.33 -7.49 -20.47
N LEU A 217 -22.67 -8.05 -19.45
CA LEU A 217 -21.40 -8.74 -19.58
C LEU A 217 -21.58 -10.28 -19.63
N PRO A 218 -20.75 -11.00 -20.39
CA PRO A 218 -19.70 -10.49 -21.28
C PRO A 218 -20.27 -9.88 -22.57
N LEU A 219 -19.59 -8.87 -23.10
CA LEU A 219 -19.90 -8.27 -24.40
C LEU A 219 -19.64 -9.26 -25.53
N LYS A 220 -20.39 -9.13 -26.63
CA LYS A 220 -20.16 -9.93 -27.83
C LYS A 220 -19.04 -9.32 -28.64
N LYS A 221 -18.14 -10.16 -29.16
CA LYS A 221 -17.08 -9.72 -30.07
C LYS A 221 -17.68 -8.96 -31.27
N GLY A 222 -17.09 -7.81 -31.59
CA GLY A 222 -17.57 -6.93 -32.66
C GLY A 222 -18.79 -6.07 -32.31
N SER A 223 -19.27 -6.08 -31.06
CA SER A 223 -20.22 -5.07 -30.58
C SER A 223 -19.70 -3.65 -30.82
N LYS A 224 -20.61 -2.72 -31.11
CA LYS A 224 -20.27 -1.30 -31.20
C LYS A 224 -19.99 -0.76 -29.81
N ILE A 225 -18.80 -0.23 -29.58
CA ILE A 225 -18.40 0.28 -28.27
C ILE A 225 -17.98 1.74 -28.38
N PHE A 226 -18.39 2.52 -27.40
CA PHE A 226 -17.77 3.81 -27.11
C PHE A 226 -16.86 3.63 -25.91
N VAL A 227 -15.64 4.17 -25.98
CA VAL A 227 -14.62 4.00 -24.94
C VAL A 227 -14.18 5.37 -24.44
N ASP A 228 -14.17 5.53 -23.12
CA ASP A 228 -13.74 6.73 -22.43
C ASP A 228 -12.74 6.38 -21.33
N GLY A 229 -11.54 6.96 -21.39
CA GLY A 229 -10.49 6.75 -20.40
C GLY A 229 -9.67 5.47 -20.55
N LEU A 230 -9.87 4.69 -21.63
CA LEU A 230 -9.05 3.52 -21.99
C LEU A 230 -8.47 3.66 -23.41
N SER A 231 -7.47 2.84 -23.71
CA SER A 231 -6.85 2.73 -25.03
C SER A 231 -7.83 2.36 -26.14
N GLU A 232 -8.04 3.27 -27.09
CA GLU A 232 -8.79 2.98 -28.31
C GLU A 232 -8.09 1.95 -29.21
N GLU A 233 -6.76 1.85 -29.16
CA GLU A 233 -6.01 0.87 -29.95
C GLU A 233 -6.36 -0.55 -29.51
N GLU A 234 -6.33 -0.80 -28.20
CA GLU A 234 -6.66 -2.10 -27.65
C GLU A 234 -8.16 -2.40 -27.78
N ALA A 235 -9.03 -1.41 -27.58
CA ALA A 235 -10.48 -1.56 -27.76
C ALA A 235 -10.85 -2.12 -29.16
N ARG A 236 -10.15 -1.67 -30.21
CA ARG A 236 -10.37 -2.11 -31.61
C ARG A 236 -10.05 -3.59 -31.84
N GLU A 237 -9.27 -4.24 -30.97
CA GLU A 237 -9.04 -5.69 -31.06
C GLU A 237 -10.29 -6.50 -30.68
N PHE A 238 -11.22 -5.90 -29.92
CA PHE A 238 -12.38 -6.60 -29.34
C PHE A 238 -13.72 -6.16 -29.93
N GLY A 239 -13.91 -4.84 -30.15
CA GLY A 239 -15.17 -4.25 -30.60
C GLY A 239 -15.03 -3.25 -31.75
N GLU A 240 -16.16 -2.86 -32.33
CA GLU A 240 -16.23 -1.78 -33.33
C GLU A 240 -16.31 -0.42 -32.61
N LEU A 241 -15.25 0.38 -32.67
CA LEU A 241 -15.23 1.68 -31.99
C LEU A 241 -16.12 2.70 -32.71
N VAL A 242 -17.09 3.27 -32.00
CA VAL A 242 -17.93 4.39 -32.47
C VAL A 242 -17.49 5.71 -31.83
N LYS A 243 -17.80 6.83 -32.49
CA LYS A 243 -17.42 8.18 -32.04
C LYS A 243 -18.47 8.83 -31.15
N ASP A 244 -19.73 8.48 -31.37
CA ASP A 244 -20.86 9.00 -30.61
C ASP A 244 -21.34 7.88 -29.68
N PRO A 245 -21.45 8.12 -28.36
CA PRO A 245 -21.94 7.12 -27.43
C PRO A 245 -23.37 6.66 -27.74
N ASP A 246 -24.21 7.51 -28.37
CA ASP A 246 -25.57 7.14 -28.82
C ASP A 246 -25.58 6.04 -29.92
N ASP A 247 -24.49 5.89 -30.67
CA ASP A 247 -24.33 4.86 -31.70
C ASP A 247 -23.82 3.52 -31.13
N ALA A 248 -23.50 3.47 -29.83
CA ALA A 248 -22.85 2.32 -29.21
C ALA A 248 -23.85 1.26 -28.72
N ASP A 249 -23.47 -0.01 -28.84
CA ASP A 249 -24.10 -1.11 -28.12
C ASP A 249 -23.70 -1.11 -26.64
N ALA A 250 -22.59 -0.49 -26.26
CA ALA A 250 -22.18 -0.30 -24.87
C ALA A 250 -21.20 0.87 -24.75
N VAL A 251 -21.35 1.65 -23.67
CA VAL A 251 -20.40 2.70 -23.29
C VAL A 251 -19.49 2.14 -22.21
N ILE A 252 -18.18 2.14 -22.42
CA ILE A 252 -17.18 1.67 -21.46
C ILE A 252 -16.43 2.90 -20.94
N MET A 253 -16.65 3.24 -19.67
CA MET A 253 -16.01 4.37 -19.02
C MET A 253 -15.04 3.87 -17.96
N TYR A 254 -13.77 4.25 -18.07
CA TYR A 254 -12.77 4.02 -17.04
C TYR A 254 -12.62 5.25 -16.14
N ILE A 255 -12.56 4.99 -14.84
CA ILE A 255 -12.45 6.01 -13.81
C ILE A 255 -11.22 5.71 -12.96
N HIS A 256 -10.27 6.64 -12.99
CA HIS A 256 -9.08 6.57 -12.14
C HIS A 256 -9.41 6.63 -10.65
N THR A 257 -8.50 6.12 -9.83
CA THR A 257 -8.58 6.17 -8.37
C THR A 257 -8.95 7.57 -7.88
N VAL A 258 -9.89 7.64 -6.92
CA VAL A 258 -10.22 8.89 -6.23
C VAL A 258 -8.98 9.39 -5.51
N PHE A 259 -8.33 10.42 -6.04
CA PHE A 259 -7.15 11.02 -5.43
C PHE A 259 -7.54 12.19 -4.53
N ASN A 260 -8.27 13.18 -5.07
CA ASN A 260 -8.72 14.40 -4.39
C ASN A 260 -7.61 15.10 -3.55
N GLY A 261 -6.33 14.92 -3.91
CA GLY A 261 -5.21 15.18 -3.03
C GLY A 261 -4.93 16.64 -2.72
N ASN A 262 -4.57 16.87 -1.45
CA ASN A 262 -3.99 18.06 -0.80
C ASN A 262 -4.00 17.78 0.71
N GLN A 263 -3.44 16.64 1.16
CA GLN A 263 -3.34 16.36 2.59
C GLN A 263 -2.61 17.53 3.26
N GLU A 264 -3.15 18.12 4.33
CA GLU A 264 -2.50 19.23 5.00
C GLU A 264 -1.07 18.86 5.40
N SER A 265 -0.08 19.73 5.22
CA SER A 265 1.29 19.44 5.68
C SER A 265 1.38 19.30 7.21
N GLY A 266 0.66 20.18 7.93
CA GLY A 266 0.79 20.36 9.37
C GLY A 266 2.01 21.19 9.79
N LEU A 267 2.92 21.51 8.86
CA LEU A 267 4.07 22.39 9.07
C LEU A 267 4.24 23.36 7.88
N ASN A 268 4.83 24.53 8.14
CA ASN A 268 5.14 25.50 7.09
C ASN A 268 6.54 25.31 6.49
N ARG A 269 6.87 24.07 6.08
CA ARG A 269 8.11 23.73 5.39
C ARG A 269 7.84 23.56 3.90
N ALA A 270 8.66 24.18 3.04
CA ALA A 270 8.46 24.15 1.59
C ALA A 270 8.40 22.72 1.03
N PHE A 271 9.26 21.82 1.52
CA PHE A 271 9.28 20.43 1.09
C PHE A 271 8.02 19.66 1.51
N ASP A 272 7.51 19.88 2.73
CA ASP A 272 6.29 19.22 3.18
C ASP A 272 5.04 19.76 2.46
N ASN A 273 4.99 21.06 2.18
CA ASN A 273 3.93 21.66 1.35
C ASN A 273 3.94 21.13 -0.10
N PHE A 274 5.12 20.78 -0.63
CA PHE A 274 5.21 20.09 -1.92
C PHE A 274 4.68 18.65 -1.81
N LEU A 275 5.15 17.88 -0.82
CA LEU A 275 4.69 16.51 -0.58
C LEU A 275 3.17 16.42 -0.34
N SER A 276 2.59 17.40 0.36
CA SER A 276 1.15 17.57 0.57
C SER A 276 0.30 17.45 -0.70
N THR A 277 0.82 17.90 -1.85
CA THR A 277 0.13 17.81 -3.14
C THR A 277 0.15 16.40 -3.76
N LEU A 278 1.06 15.54 -3.28
CA LEU A 278 1.24 14.17 -3.75
C LEU A 278 0.47 13.14 -2.92
N PHE A 279 -0.09 13.57 -1.79
CA PHE A 279 -0.88 12.71 -0.92
C PHE A 279 -2.39 12.96 -1.09
N PRO A 280 -3.20 11.89 -1.18
CA PRO A 280 -4.64 12.02 -1.23
C PRO A 280 -5.18 12.65 0.06
N ASN A 281 -6.32 13.33 -0.02
CA ASN A 281 -7.07 13.72 1.18
C ASN A 281 -8.04 12.60 1.59
N GLY A 282 -8.77 12.78 2.69
CA GLY A 282 -9.75 11.81 3.18
C GLY A 282 -11.04 11.66 2.36
N ASP A 283 -11.29 12.49 1.34
CA ASP A 283 -12.54 12.43 0.56
C ASP A 283 -12.50 11.32 -0.49
N LEU A 284 -13.39 10.34 -0.34
CA LEU A 284 -13.54 9.18 -1.20
C LEU A 284 -14.64 9.36 -2.27
N ASN A 285 -15.25 10.55 -2.38
CA ASN A 285 -16.17 10.84 -3.48
C ASN A 285 -15.45 11.18 -4.78
N PHE A 286 -16.00 10.75 -5.91
CA PHE A 286 -15.60 11.31 -7.20
C PHE A 286 -16.00 12.78 -7.31
N ASN A 287 -15.18 13.55 -8.02
CA ASN A 287 -15.45 14.96 -8.25
C ASN A 287 -16.71 15.17 -9.12
N LYS A 288 -17.22 16.41 -9.14
CA LYS A 288 -18.46 16.76 -9.85
C LYS A 288 -18.38 16.52 -11.37
N GLU A 289 -17.20 16.61 -11.97
CA GLU A 289 -17.03 16.43 -13.42
C GLU A 289 -17.19 14.96 -13.80
N ILE A 290 -16.56 14.06 -13.05
CA ILE A 290 -16.73 12.60 -13.20
C ILE A 290 -18.20 12.22 -13.00
N ASN A 291 -18.84 12.69 -11.93
CA ASN A 291 -20.25 12.37 -11.66
C ASN A 291 -21.19 12.84 -12.78
N LYS A 292 -20.99 14.04 -13.32
CA LYS A 292 -21.76 14.54 -14.47
C LYS A 292 -21.57 13.68 -15.72
N LYS A 293 -20.35 13.18 -15.94
CA LYS A 293 -20.03 12.34 -17.10
C LYS A 293 -20.70 10.96 -16.98
N ILE A 294 -20.68 10.37 -15.78
CA ILE A 294 -21.42 9.13 -15.47
C ILE A 294 -22.92 9.36 -15.71
N GLU A 295 -23.48 10.45 -15.20
CA GLU A 295 -24.90 10.79 -15.39
C GLU A 295 -25.25 10.92 -16.87
N ALA A 296 -24.43 11.61 -17.66
CA ALA A 296 -24.61 11.77 -19.09
C ALA A 296 -24.69 10.40 -19.80
N TYR A 297 -23.72 9.51 -19.58
CA TYR A 297 -23.68 8.19 -20.20
C TYR A 297 -24.74 7.22 -19.64
N SER A 298 -25.18 7.39 -18.40
CA SER A 298 -26.17 6.51 -17.77
C SER A 298 -27.55 6.58 -18.44
N ASN A 299 -27.88 7.72 -19.07
CA ASN A 299 -29.13 7.91 -19.80
C ASN A 299 -29.26 6.97 -21.02
N GLU A 300 -28.14 6.43 -21.50
CA GLU A 300 -28.05 5.56 -22.69
C GLU A 300 -28.20 4.05 -22.34
N LYS A 301 -28.45 3.73 -21.07
CA LYS A 301 -28.83 2.40 -20.53
C LYS A 301 -27.92 1.21 -20.83
N LYS A 302 -26.68 1.42 -21.30
CA LYS A 302 -25.67 0.35 -21.41
C LYS A 302 -24.28 0.82 -20.99
N LEU A 303 -24.25 1.61 -19.92
CA LEU A 303 -23.01 2.07 -19.31
C LEU A 303 -22.35 0.93 -18.53
N ILE A 304 -21.09 0.64 -18.86
CA ILE A 304 -20.18 -0.20 -18.10
C ILE A 304 -19.13 0.73 -17.51
N VAL A 305 -19.00 0.72 -16.19
CA VAL A 305 -17.97 1.48 -15.48
C VAL A 305 -16.86 0.55 -15.03
N VAL A 306 -15.64 0.89 -15.35
CA VAL A 306 -14.43 0.26 -14.82
C VAL A 306 -13.76 1.26 -13.89
N VAL A 307 -13.61 0.91 -12.62
CA VAL A 307 -13.06 1.80 -11.60
C VAL A 307 -11.75 1.25 -11.07
N ASP A 308 -10.74 2.11 -10.97
CA ASP A 308 -9.49 1.82 -10.28
C ASP A 308 -9.67 2.03 -8.78
N LEU A 309 -9.60 0.93 -8.02
CA LEU A 309 -9.86 0.84 -6.59
C LEU A 309 -8.56 0.72 -5.81
N ASN A 310 -7.50 1.45 -6.16
CA ASN A 310 -6.37 1.60 -5.24
C ASN A 310 -6.79 2.30 -3.92
N ARG A 311 -8.01 2.87 -3.86
CA ARG A 311 -8.70 3.36 -2.66
C ARG A 311 -10.19 2.98 -2.69
N PRO A 312 -10.85 2.79 -1.53
CA PRO A 312 -12.26 2.39 -1.45
C PRO A 312 -13.23 3.56 -1.74
N ALA A 313 -13.34 3.96 -3.01
CA ALA A 313 -14.20 5.06 -3.44
C ALA A 313 -15.69 4.84 -3.08
N ILE A 314 -16.47 5.91 -2.89
CA ILE A 314 -17.93 5.80 -2.71
C ILE A 314 -18.58 5.42 -4.05
N LEU A 315 -19.06 4.18 -4.18
CA LEU A 315 -19.59 3.64 -5.45
C LEU A 315 -21.12 3.61 -5.56
N LYS A 316 -21.86 4.02 -4.53
CA LYS A 316 -23.31 3.82 -4.44
C LYS A 316 -24.08 4.37 -5.66
N SER A 317 -23.83 5.62 -6.07
CA SER A 317 -24.49 6.20 -7.26
C SER A 317 -24.08 5.50 -8.55
N ILE A 318 -22.81 5.12 -8.68
CA ILE A 318 -22.28 4.44 -9.87
C ILE A 318 -22.93 3.07 -10.04
N LYS A 319 -23.11 2.33 -8.93
CA LYS A 319 -23.84 1.06 -8.90
C LYS A 319 -25.25 1.21 -9.46
N GLU A 320 -25.98 2.26 -9.07
CA GLU A 320 -27.35 2.51 -9.52
C GLU A 320 -27.42 3.00 -10.99
N SER A 321 -26.38 3.68 -11.46
CA SER A 321 -26.32 4.28 -12.81
C SER A 321 -25.69 3.38 -13.88
N SER A 322 -25.09 2.23 -13.51
CA SER A 322 -24.38 1.35 -14.45
C SER A 322 -25.09 0.01 -14.67
N SER A 323 -24.95 -0.52 -15.88
CA SER A 323 -25.40 -1.87 -16.24
C SER A 323 -24.34 -2.94 -15.92
N GLY A 324 -23.07 -2.53 -15.86
CA GLY A 324 -21.97 -3.32 -15.37
C GLY A 324 -20.96 -2.45 -14.61
N LEU A 325 -20.42 -2.97 -13.51
CA LEU A 325 -19.41 -2.29 -12.70
C LEU A 325 -18.27 -3.24 -12.41
N ILE A 326 -17.04 -2.83 -12.71
CA ILE A 326 -15.83 -3.62 -12.51
C ILE A 326 -14.84 -2.82 -11.67
N GLY A 327 -14.32 -3.44 -10.62
CA GLY A 327 -13.19 -2.96 -9.83
C GLY A 327 -11.86 -3.51 -10.37
N THR A 328 -10.87 -2.62 -10.50
CA THR A 328 -9.50 -2.92 -10.91
C THR A 328 -8.50 -2.31 -9.92
N PHE A 329 -7.22 -2.66 -10.04
CA PHE A 329 -6.16 -2.18 -9.14
C PHE A 329 -4.88 -1.86 -9.95
N GLY A 330 -5.03 -1.03 -10.99
CA GLY A 330 -3.94 -0.71 -11.93
C GLY A 330 -3.54 -1.86 -12.86
N VAL A 331 -4.51 -2.55 -13.47
CA VAL A 331 -4.25 -3.54 -14.53
C VAL A 331 -4.11 -2.87 -15.90
N GLN A 332 -3.54 -3.57 -16.87
CA GLN A 332 -3.47 -3.11 -18.26
C GLN A 332 -4.86 -3.08 -18.90
N ASP A 333 -5.10 -2.06 -19.72
CA ASP A 333 -6.32 -1.86 -20.51
C ASP A 333 -6.72 -3.12 -21.32
N ARG A 334 -5.75 -3.81 -21.94
CA ARG A 334 -6.01 -5.07 -22.66
C ARG A 334 -6.66 -6.11 -21.77
N ILE A 335 -6.20 -6.26 -20.53
CA ILE A 335 -6.74 -7.23 -19.57
C ILE A 335 -8.16 -6.84 -19.14
N ILE A 336 -8.46 -5.54 -19.07
CA ILE A 336 -9.83 -5.04 -18.86
C ILE A 336 -10.72 -5.48 -20.03
N PHE A 337 -10.29 -5.29 -21.27
CA PHE A 337 -11.07 -5.70 -22.44
C PHE A 337 -11.21 -7.23 -22.56
N GLU A 338 -10.16 -8.01 -22.31
CA GLU A 338 -10.24 -9.47 -22.23
C GLU A 338 -11.34 -9.91 -21.23
N GLY A 339 -11.43 -9.23 -20.08
CA GLY A 339 -12.52 -9.41 -19.13
C GLY A 339 -13.86 -9.02 -19.74
N LEU A 340 -14.02 -7.77 -20.18
CA LEU A 340 -15.29 -7.27 -20.72
C LEU A 340 -15.90 -8.14 -21.82
N PHE A 341 -15.08 -8.78 -22.66
CA PHE A 341 -15.49 -9.65 -23.76
C PHE A 341 -15.47 -11.14 -23.43
N GLY A 342 -15.22 -11.52 -22.17
CA GLY A 342 -15.38 -12.88 -21.67
C GLY A 342 -14.28 -13.85 -22.09
N GLU A 343 -13.06 -13.39 -22.36
CA GLU A 343 -11.91 -14.25 -22.64
C GLU A 343 -11.45 -15.03 -21.39
N PHE A 344 -11.78 -14.52 -20.21
CA PHE A 344 -11.72 -15.23 -18.94
C PHE A 344 -12.93 -14.86 -18.08
N ASN A 345 -13.26 -15.70 -17.10
CA ASN A 345 -14.32 -15.40 -16.12
C ASN A 345 -13.73 -14.66 -14.91
N PRO A 346 -14.20 -13.44 -14.57
CA PRO A 346 -13.74 -12.71 -13.40
C PRO A 346 -13.84 -13.55 -12.12
N SER A 347 -12.74 -13.57 -11.38
CA SER A 347 -12.63 -14.35 -10.14
C SER A 347 -12.11 -13.53 -8.96
N GLY A 348 -11.70 -12.28 -9.19
CA GLY A 348 -11.20 -11.40 -8.14
C GLY A 348 -12.29 -11.12 -7.10
N LYS A 349 -11.84 -10.88 -5.87
CA LYS A 349 -12.68 -10.49 -4.74
C LYS A 349 -12.13 -9.21 -4.14
N LEU A 350 -13.00 -8.34 -3.65
CA LEU A 350 -12.59 -7.11 -2.99
C LEU A 350 -11.73 -7.43 -1.76
N PRO A 351 -10.53 -6.82 -1.64
CA PRO A 351 -9.65 -7.00 -0.49
C PRO A 351 -10.01 -6.13 0.73
N PHE A 352 -11.05 -5.30 0.61
CA PHE A 352 -11.62 -4.42 1.63
C PHE A 352 -13.10 -4.15 1.31
N GLU A 353 -13.90 -3.74 2.28
CA GLU A 353 -15.25 -3.26 2.01
C GLU A 353 -15.27 -1.93 1.22
N ILE A 354 -16.34 -1.72 0.44
CA ILE A 354 -16.63 -0.43 -0.21
C ILE A 354 -17.67 0.32 0.61
N PRO A 355 -17.35 1.48 1.20
CA PRO A 355 -18.27 2.23 2.04
C PRO A 355 -19.48 2.76 1.26
N SER A 356 -20.58 3.02 1.97
CA SER A 356 -21.83 3.52 1.38
C SER A 356 -21.90 5.04 1.25
N SER A 357 -21.13 5.77 2.04
CA SER A 357 -21.05 7.23 2.03
C SER A 357 -19.83 7.71 2.80
N MET A 358 -19.46 8.99 2.65
CA MET A 358 -18.44 9.61 3.51
C MET A 358 -18.86 9.68 4.98
N GLU A 359 -20.16 9.76 5.27
CA GLU A 359 -20.64 9.67 6.66
C GLU A 359 -20.32 8.27 7.24
N SER A 360 -20.47 7.21 6.45
CA SER A 360 -20.08 5.86 6.88
C SER A 360 -18.57 5.79 7.16
N VAL A 361 -17.74 6.35 6.25
CA VAL A 361 -16.27 6.43 6.40
C VAL A 361 -15.86 7.17 7.68
N LEU A 362 -16.46 8.34 7.95
CA LEU A 362 -16.13 9.17 9.11
C LEU A 362 -16.56 8.54 10.45
N ASN A 363 -17.46 7.55 10.42
CA ASN A 363 -17.89 6.81 11.60
C ASN A 363 -17.08 5.53 11.83
N GLN A 364 -16.21 5.15 10.88
CA GLN A 364 -15.31 4.01 11.05
C GLN A 364 -14.27 4.30 12.12
N LYS A 365 -13.78 3.24 12.74
CA LYS A 365 -12.66 3.27 13.65
C LYS A 365 -11.40 2.90 12.88
N GLU A 366 -10.39 3.77 12.93
CA GLU A 366 -9.19 3.66 12.09
C GLU A 366 -8.42 2.35 12.28
N ASP A 367 -8.54 1.72 13.44
CA ASP A 367 -7.87 0.46 13.78
C ASP A 367 -8.71 -0.81 13.52
N LEU A 368 -9.96 -0.69 13.05
CA LEU A 368 -10.81 -1.82 12.71
C LEU A 368 -10.92 -2.02 11.20
N PRO A 369 -10.79 -3.27 10.70
CA PRO A 369 -11.21 -3.59 9.35
C PRO A 369 -12.74 -3.77 9.29
N ASP A 370 -13.33 -3.45 8.14
CA ASP A 370 -14.69 -3.86 7.76
C ASP A 370 -15.78 -3.50 8.79
N ASP A 371 -15.68 -2.31 9.41
CA ASP A 371 -16.60 -1.85 10.46
C ASP A 371 -17.64 -0.82 9.97
N SER A 372 -17.66 -0.51 8.67
CA SER A 372 -18.61 0.46 8.12
C SER A 372 -20.05 -0.02 8.23
N ALA A 373 -20.97 0.91 8.46
CA ALA A 373 -22.39 0.58 8.50
C ALA A 373 -22.95 0.43 7.07
N ASN A 374 -23.52 -0.73 6.77
CA ASN A 374 -24.18 -1.06 5.50
C ASN A 374 -23.28 -0.71 4.29
N PRO A 375 -22.13 -1.37 4.10
CA PRO A 375 -21.26 -1.10 2.97
C PRO A 375 -21.98 -1.32 1.63
N THR A 376 -21.55 -0.61 0.59
CA THR A 376 -22.04 -0.82 -0.78
C THR A 376 -21.66 -2.22 -1.27
N TYR A 377 -20.46 -2.69 -0.91
CA TYR A 377 -19.98 -4.05 -1.11
C TYR A 377 -19.15 -4.49 0.09
N GLU A 378 -19.38 -5.70 0.56
CA GLU A 378 -18.64 -6.27 1.69
C GLU A 378 -17.23 -6.74 1.27
N PHE A 379 -16.32 -6.88 2.25
CA PHE A 379 -15.05 -7.57 2.04
C PHE A 379 -15.27 -8.95 1.40
N GLY A 380 -14.42 -9.30 0.44
CA GLY A 380 -14.54 -10.57 -0.27
C GLY A 380 -15.67 -10.64 -1.29
N TYR A 381 -16.42 -9.54 -1.52
CA TYR A 381 -17.44 -9.50 -2.57
C TYR A 381 -16.82 -9.49 -3.97
N GLY A 382 -17.51 -10.10 -4.92
CA GLY A 382 -17.16 -10.17 -6.33
C GLY A 382 -17.94 -11.29 -6.99
N ILE A 383 -18.51 -11.05 -8.16
CA ILE A 383 -19.29 -12.04 -8.91
C ILE A 383 -18.52 -12.55 -10.12
N SER A 384 -19.12 -13.51 -10.83
CA SER A 384 -18.65 -14.09 -12.08
C SER A 384 -19.80 -14.03 -13.10
N TYR A 385 -19.56 -14.35 -14.37
CA TYR A 385 -20.63 -14.36 -15.40
C TYR A 385 -21.75 -15.36 -15.16
#